data_AF-A0A414MC98-F1
#
_entry.id   AF-A0A414MC98-F1
#
_cell.length_a   1.000
_cell.length_b   1.000
_cell.length_c   1.000
_cell.angle_alpha   90.00
_cell.angle_beta   90.00
_cell.angle_gamma   90.00
#
_symmetry.space_group_name_H-M   'P 1'
#
loop_
_entity.id
_entity.type
_entity.pdbx_description
1 polymer ?
#
loop_
_entity_poly.entity_id
_entity_poly.type
_entity_poly.pdbx_seq_one_letter_code
_entity_poly.pdbx_strand_id
1 'polypeptide(L)'
;MEKNLIHSNELHFIDKKRIHRAVGQLVESLELAAGSTTGFNLYAVVESYFTDLNKRREINRLLNPEQNTCEETEEELKIYGR
;
A
#
# COMPACT_ATOMS: atom_id res chain seq x y z
N MET A 1 -16.19 -3.66 19.70
CA MET A 1 -15.43 -2.89 18.69
C MET A 1 -14.42 -3.83 18.10
N GLU A 2 -14.76 -4.48 16.97
CA GLU A 2 -13.87 -5.41 16.29
C GLU A 2 -12.68 -4.61 15.75
N LYS A 3 -11.54 -4.75 16.42
CA LYS A 3 -10.27 -4.32 15.84
C LYS A 3 -10.03 -5.30 14.69
N ASN A 4 -10.35 -4.89 13.47
CA ASN A 4 -9.89 -5.58 12.27
C ASN A 4 -8.36 -5.48 12.29
N LEU A 5 -7.74 -6.45 12.98
CA LEU A 5 -6.32 -6.68 12.98
C LEU A 5 -6.01 -7.18 11.57
N ILE A 6 -5.91 -6.23 10.62
CA ILE A 6 -5.14 -6.48 9.41
C ILE A 6 -3.76 -6.72 9.97
N HIS A 7 -3.35 -7.98 10.03
CA HIS A 7 -1.96 -8.29 10.31
C HIS A 7 -1.16 -7.42 9.34
N SER A 8 -0.04 -6.82 9.77
CA SER A 8 0.78 -5.97 8.89
C SER A 8 1.19 -6.65 7.57
N ASN A 9 0.90 -7.94 7.41
CA ASN A 9 1.26 -8.85 6.34
C ASN A 9 0.10 -9.13 5.34
N GLU A 10 -1.03 -8.45 5.50
CA GLU A 10 -2.23 -8.61 4.65
C GLU A 10 -2.57 -7.33 3.88
N LEU A 11 -1.57 -6.48 3.63
CA LEU A 11 -1.76 -5.22 2.91
C LEU A 11 -2.41 -5.42 1.53
N HIS A 12 -2.14 -6.56 0.89
CA HIS A 12 -2.72 -6.92 -0.41
C HIS A 12 -4.19 -7.38 -0.34
N PHE A 13 -4.71 -7.67 0.86
CA PHE A 13 -6.12 -7.96 1.09
C PHE A 13 -6.95 -6.72 1.43
N ILE A 14 -6.31 -5.54 1.54
CA ILE A 14 -7.05 -4.30 1.78
C ILE A 14 -7.93 -4.01 0.56
N ASP A 15 -9.23 -3.88 0.80
CA ASP A 15 -10.21 -3.53 -0.22
C ASP A 15 -9.85 -2.20 -0.92
N LYS A 16 -9.91 -2.20 -2.25
CA LYS A 16 -9.57 -1.05 -3.08
C LYS A 16 -10.39 0.19 -2.75
N LYS A 17 -11.67 0.04 -2.38
CA LYS A 17 -12.51 1.19 -2.00
C LYS A 17 -12.03 1.82 -0.70
N ARG A 18 -11.54 1.01 0.25
CA ARG A 18 -10.91 1.52 1.48
C ARG A 18 -9.63 2.30 1.17
N ILE A 19 -8.81 1.79 0.26
CA ILE A 19 -7.60 2.49 -0.20
C ILE A 19 -7.97 3.82 -0.86
N HIS A 20 -8.89 3.81 -1.84
CA HIS A 20 -9.31 5.02 -2.56
C HIS A 20 -9.93 6.06 -1.63
N ARG A 21 -10.73 5.63 -0.65
CA ARG A 21 -11.30 6.53 0.36
C ARG A 21 -10.20 7.21 1.18
N ALA A 22 -9.20 6.46 1.64
CA ALA A 22 -8.08 7.02 2.40
C ALA A 22 -7.23 7.98 1.54
N VAL A 23 -6.97 7.63 0.27
CA VAL A 23 -6.26 8.51 -0.67
C VAL A 23 -7.06 9.79 -0.94
N GLY A 24 -8.39 9.70 -1.07
CA GLY A 24 -9.24 10.88 -1.23
C GLY A 24 -9.14 11.85 -0.05
N GLN A 25 -9.18 11.33 1.18
CA GLN A 25 -8.98 12.13 2.39
C GLN A 25 -7.57 12.73 2.47
N LEU A 26 -6.55 12.02 2.01
CA LEU A 26 -5.17 12.51 1.94
C LEU A 26 -5.04 13.68 0.95
N VAL A 27 -5.61 13.52 -0.25
CA VAL A 27 -5.63 14.57 -1.29
C VAL A 27 -6.34 15.83 -0.79
N GLU A 28 -7.49 15.65 -0.13
CA GLU A 28 -8.25 16.75 0.47
C GLU A 28 -7.46 17.45 1.59
N SER A 29 -6.82 16.68 2.48
CA SER A 29 -6.03 17.23 3.59
C SER A 29 -4.78 17.98 3.14
N LEU A 30 -4.19 17.59 2.01
CA LEU A 30 -3.02 18.23 1.42
C LEU A 30 -3.39 19.39 0.48
N GLU A 31 -4.69 19.71 0.33
CA GLU A 31 -5.21 20.68 -0.64
C GLU A 31 -4.68 20.44 -2.06
N LEU A 32 -4.40 19.17 -2.41
CA LEU A 32 -3.88 18.78 -3.70
C LEU A 32 -4.96 18.99 -4.76
N ALA A 33 -4.86 20.10 -5.49
CA ALA A 33 -5.77 20.38 -6.60
C ALA A 33 -5.65 19.27 -7.66
N ALA A 34 -6.77 18.86 -8.25
CA ALA A 34 -6.85 17.81 -9.27
C ALA A 34 -5.96 18.05 -10.51
N GLY A 35 -5.47 19.28 -10.72
CA GLY A 35 -4.50 19.63 -11.76
C GLY A 35 -3.02 19.52 -11.35
N SER A 36 -2.71 19.46 -10.04
CA SER A 36 -1.32 19.40 -9.54
C SER A 36 -0.64 18.04 -9.77
N THR A 37 -1.43 17.02 -10.07
CA THR A 37 -0.98 15.64 -10.29
C THR A 37 -1.05 15.22 -11.76
N THR A 38 -1.10 16.17 -12.70
CA THR A 38 -1.13 15.85 -14.14
C THR A 38 0.09 15.00 -14.51
N GLY A 39 -0.15 13.75 -14.96
CA GLY A 39 0.90 12.76 -15.25
C GLY A 39 1.26 11.83 -14.09
N PHE A 40 0.68 12.02 -12.90
CA PHE A 40 0.93 11.22 -11.70
C PHE A 40 -0.40 10.78 -11.05
N ASN A 41 -0.87 9.59 -11.37
CA ASN A 41 -2.10 9.05 -10.78
C ASN A 41 -1.84 8.49 -9.37
N LEU A 42 -1.99 9.34 -8.35
CA LEU A 42 -1.76 8.96 -6.96
C LEU A 42 -2.66 7.79 -6.50
N TYR A 43 -3.91 7.73 -6.96
CA TYR A 43 -4.82 6.62 -6.64
C TYR A 43 -4.29 5.28 -7.15
N ALA A 44 -3.82 5.25 -8.39
CA ALA A 44 -3.26 4.04 -8.98
C ALA A 44 -1.93 3.62 -8.32
N VAL A 45 -1.07 4.59 -7.99
CA VAL A 45 0.21 4.32 -7.32
C VAL A 45 -0.02 3.70 -5.94
N VAL A 46 -0.88 4.31 -5.12
CA VAL A 46 -1.16 3.82 -3.78
C VAL A 46 -1.88 2.48 -3.82
N GLU A 47 -2.89 2.30 -4.68
CA GLU A 47 -3.55 1.00 -4.86
C GLU A 47 -2.54 -0.08 -5.23
N SER A 48 -1.65 0.21 -6.18
CA SER A 48 -0.64 -0.74 -6.62
C SER A 48 0.35 -1.10 -5.52
N TYR A 49 0.74 -0.15 -4.66
CA TYR A 49 1.62 -0.43 -3.53
C TYR A 49 0.99 -1.39 -2.51
N PHE A 50 -0.30 -1.21 -2.20
CA PHE A 50 -0.97 -2.09 -1.24
C PHE A 50 -1.30 -3.46 -1.86
N THR A 51 -1.76 -3.51 -3.11
CA THR A 51 -2.32 -4.73 -3.71
C THR A 51 -1.33 -5.57 -4.53
N ASP A 52 -0.26 -4.99 -5.06
CA ASP A 52 0.73 -5.70 -5.88
C ASP A 52 2.05 -5.87 -5.11
N LEU A 53 2.26 -7.09 -4.63
CA LEU A 53 3.44 -7.51 -3.88
C LEU A 53 4.77 -7.23 -4.61
N ASN A 54 4.81 -7.48 -5.92
CA ASN A 54 6.05 -7.35 -6.68
C ASN A 54 6.39 -5.87 -6.86
N LYS A 55 5.40 -5.05 -7.17
CA LYS A 55 5.60 -3.61 -7.31
C LYS A 55 5.93 -2.96 -5.96
N ARG A 56 5.31 -3.41 -4.87
CA ARG A 56 5.68 -2.97 -3.51
C ARG A 56 7.14 -3.23 -3.20
N ARG A 57 7.64 -4.45 -3.50
CA ARG A 57 9.06 -4.82 -3.36
C ARG A 57 9.98 -3.94 -4.18
N GLU A 58 9.62 -3.68 -5.43
CA GLU A 58 10.40 -2.80 -6.30
C GLU A 58 10.45 -1.37 -5.76
N ILE A 59 9.30 -0.84 -5.31
CA ILE A 59 9.20 0.48 -4.70
C ILE A 59 10.03 0.55 -3.40
N ASN A 60 9.90 -0.42 -2.50
CA ASN A 60 10.63 -0.45 -1.25
C ASN A 60 12.14 -0.62 -1.45
N ARG A 61 12.56 -1.40 -2.46
CA ARG A 61 13.97 -1.48 -2.84
C ARG A 61 14.53 -0.14 -3.31
N LEU A 62 13.74 0.65 -4.04
CA LEU A 62 14.15 1.98 -4.50
C LEU A 62 14.18 3.00 -3.36
N LEU A 63 13.19 2.95 -2.47
CA LEU A 63 13.07 3.91 -1.36
C LEU A 63 13.96 3.55 -0.16
N ASN A 64 14.41 2.31 -0.06
CA ASN A 64 15.24 1.76 1.01
C ASN A 64 14.81 2.21 2.42
N PRO A 65 13.54 1.97 2.81
CA PRO A 65 13.07 2.39 4.13
C PRO A 65 13.78 1.58 5.23
N GLU A 66 14.02 2.21 6.39
CA GLU A 66 14.77 1.62 7.50
C GLU A 66 14.12 0.34 8.10
N GLN A 67 12.84 0.09 7.82
CA GLN A 67 12.09 -1.08 8.27
C GLN A 67 11.20 -1.62 7.15
N ASN A 68 11.54 -2.79 6.59
CA ASN A 68 10.73 -3.52 5.60
C ASN A 68 10.09 -4.79 6.18
N THR A 69 9.57 -4.71 7.40
CA THR A 69 9.04 -5.88 8.15
C THR A 69 7.89 -6.61 7.45
N CYS A 70 7.18 -5.94 6.52
CA CYS A 70 6.13 -6.55 5.72
C CYS A 70 6.64 -7.57 4.71
N GLU A 71 7.81 -7.36 4.12
CA GLU A 71 8.31 -8.22 3.03
C GLU A 71 8.96 -9.50 3.58
N GLU A 72 9.72 -9.37 4.67
CA GLU A 72 10.40 -10.48 5.35
C GLU A 72 9.38 -11.55 5.80
N THR A 73 8.26 -11.12 6.37
CA THR A 73 7.24 -12.03 6.91
C THR A 73 6.34 -12.66 5.83
N GLU A 74 6.12 -11.98 4.70
CA GLU A 74 5.37 -12.53 3.56
C GLU A 74 6.18 -13.62 2.80
N GLU A 75 7.52 -13.58 2.84
CA GLU A 75 8.37 -14.65 2.30
C GLU A 75 8.33 -15.91 3.18
N GLU A 76 8.38 -15.75 4.50
CA GLU A 76 8.23 -16.88 5.43
C GLU A 76 6.89 -17.59 5.26
N LEU A 77 5.78 -16.86 5.15
CA LEU A 77 4.45 -17.45 4.95
C LEU A 77 4.33 -18.24 3.63
N LYS A 78 4.99 -17.79 2.55
CA LYS A 78 5.05 -18.57 1.28
C LYS A 78 5.84 -19.87 1.43
N ILE A 79 6.80 -19.92 2.35
CA ILE A 79 7.63 -21.10 2.61
C ILE A 79 6.85 -22.12 3.46
N TYR A 80 6.07 -21.67 4.45
CA TYR A 80 5.29 -22.55 5.33
C TYR A 80 3.94 -23.01 4.74
N GLY A 81 3.48 -22.39 3.65
CA GLY A 81 2.23 -22.75 2.96
C GLY A 81 2.34 -23.86 1.92
N ARG A 82 3.45 -24.64 1.88
CA ARG A 82 3.69 -25.72 0.92
C ARG A 82 3.78 -27.09 1.58
#